data_AF-A0A2G9MPW3-F1
#
_entry.id   AF-A0A2G9MPW3-F1
#
_cell.length_a   1.000
_cell.length_b   1.000
_cell.length_c   1.000
_cell.angle_alpha   90.00
_cell.angle_beta   90.00
_cell.angle_gamma   90.00
#
_symmetry.space_group_name_H-M   'P 1'
#
loop_
_entity.id
_entity.type
_entity.pdbx_description
1 polymer ?
#
loop_
_entity_poly.entity_id
_entity_poly.type
_entity_poly.pdbx_seq_one_letter_code
_entity_poly.pdbx_strand_id
1 'polypeptide(L)' 'MVRPKIDYVVDLFLTIAFLGVAVTGVIKWPGLFKFTNLNLYVVRLIHDWSGIIMAALVLLHLVMHWKWIVATTKSFFEK' A
#
# COMPACT_ATOMS: atom_id res chain seq x y z
N MET A 1 8.18 -15.62 -16.86
CA MET A 1 6.71 -15.57 -17.00
C MET A 1 6.17 -15.52 -15.59
N VAL A 2 5.69 -14.36 -15.14
CA VAL A 2 5.15 -14.25 -13.78
C VAL A 2 3.84 -15.02 -13.75
N ARG A 3 3.63 -15.82 -12.70
CA ARG A 3 2.46 -16.70 -12.62
C ARG A 3 1.27 -15.81 -12.26
N PRO A 4 0.22 -15.74 -13.09
CA PRO A 4 -0.89 -14.79 -12.89
C PRO A 4 -1.56 -14.96 -11.52
N LYS A 5 -1.54 -16.17 -10.94
CA LYS A 5 -2.06 -16.44 -9.59
C LYS A 5 -1.28 -15.71 -8.50
N ILE A 6 0.05 -15.61 -8.62
CA ILE A 6 0.90 -14.97 -7.59
C ILE A 6 0.73 -13.46 -7.67
N ASP A 7 0.64 -12.90 -8.87
CA ASP A 7 0.41 -11.47 -9.10
C ASP A 7 -0.90 -11.01 -8.45
N TYR A 8 -1.99 -11.72 -8.74
CA TYR A 8 -3.30 -11.44 -8.14
C TYR A 8 -3.29 -11.50 -6.61
N VAL A 9 -2.54 -12.44 -6.03
CA VAL A 9 -2.45 -12.59 -4.57
C VAL A 9 -1.70 -11.39 -3.96
N VAL A 10 -0.57 -11.01 -4.54
CA VAL A 10 0.21 -9.85 -4.05
C VAL A 10 -0.61 -8.57 -4.18
N ASP A 11 -1.30 -8.36 -5.29
CA ASP A 11 -2.14 -7.18 -5.52
C ASP A 11 -3.35 -7.12 -4.58
N LEU A 12 -3.94 -8.28 -4.26
CA LEU A 12 -5.02 -8.37 -3.28
C LEU A 12 -4.55 -7.98 -1.89
N PHE A 13 -3.42 -8.55 -1.44
CA PHE A 13 -2.83 -8.19 -0.14
C PHE A 13 -2.43 -6.72 -0.08
N LEU A 14 -1.86 -6.19 -1.18
CA LEU A 14 -1.49 -4.79 -1.30
C LEU A 14 -2.72 -3.89 -1.15
N THR A 15 -3.84 -4.25 -1.79
CA THR A 15 -5.10 -3.50 -1.71
C THR A 15 -5.65 -3.49 -0.28
N ILE A 16 -5.65 -4.64 0.40
CA ILE A 16 -6.11 -4.73 1.80
C ILE A 16 -5.22 -3.90 2.72
N ALA A 17 -3.90 -4.01 2.58
CA ALA A 17 -2.95 -3.24 3.37
C ALA A 17 -3.11 -1.73 3.13
N PHE A 18 -3.30 -1.32 1.87
CA PHE A 18 -3.56 0.06 1.50
C PHE A 18 -4.82 0.61 2.16
N LEU A 19 -5.94 -0.13 2.11
CA LEU A 19 -7.18 0.29 2.76
C LEU A 19 -7.01 0.42 4.29
N GLY A 20 -6.32 -0.52 4.92
CA GLY A 20 -6.04 -0.45 6.37
C GLY A 20 -5.20 0.77 6.76
N VAL A 21 -4.12 1.04 6.02
CA VAL A 21 -3.26 2.21 6.24
C VAL A 21 -4.01 3.51 5.95
N ALA A 22 -4.83 3.56 4.90
CA ALA A 22 -5.63 4.72 4.54
C ALA A 22 -6.66 5.05 5.64
N VAL A 23 -7.42 4.06 6.10
CA VAL A 23 -8.42 4.26 7.18
C VAL A 23 -7.75 4.74 8.47
N THR A 24 -6.68 4.06 8.90
CA THR A 24 -5.96 4.46 10.13
C THR A 24 -5.27 5.81 10.00
N GLY A 25 -4.78 6.17 8.80
CA GLY A 25 -4.21 7.48 8.51
C GLY A 25 -5.24 8.60 8.58
N VAL A 26 -6.44 8.37 8.05
CA VAL A 26 -7.58 9.29 8.14
C VAL A 26 -8.00 9.48 9.61
N ILE A 27 -8.08 8.42 10.39
CA ILE A 27 -8.42 8.48 11.83
C ILE A 27 -7.37 9.29 12.63
N LYS A 28 -6.09 9.11 12.33
CA LYS A 28 -4.97 9.85 12.97
C LYS A 28 -4.99 11.35 12.67
N TRP A 29 -5.69 11.81 11.64
CA TRP A 29 -5.69 13.21 11.23
C TRP A 29 -6.14 14.11 12.41
N PRO A 30 -5.40 15.18 12.79
CA PRO A 30 -5.64 15.93 14.03
C PRO A 30 -7.06 16.51 14.17
N GLY A 31 -7.64 16.94 13.06
CA GLY A 31 -9.03 17.42 12.99
C GLY A 31 -10.08 16.31 13.15
N LEU A 32 -9.84 15.09 12.64
CA LEU A 32 -10.81 14.00 12.70
C LEU A 32 -10.67 13.20 14.01
N PHE A 33 -9.44 13.03 14.51
CA PHE A 33 -9.13 12.27 15.70
C PHE A 33 -9.92 12.74 16.93
N LYS A 34 -10.17 14.05 17.05
CA LYS A 34 -10.98 14.64 18.14
C LYS A 34 -12.43 14.13 18.18
N PHE A 35 -12.95 13.65 17.05
CA PHE A 35 -14.28 13.04 16.97
C PHE A 35 -14.27 11.54 17.24
N THR A 36 -13.08 10.95 17.42
CA THR A 36 -12.92 9.54 17.76
C THR A 36 -12.56 9.41 19.23
N ASN A 37 -13.27 8.56 19.98
CA ASN A 37 -12.91 8.25 21.37
C ASN A 37 -11.88 7.11 21.45
N LEU A 38 -10.95 7.07 20.49
CA LEU A 38 -9.97 6.01 20.34
C LEU A 38 -8.65 6.36 21.02
N ASN A 39 -7.88 5.36 21.41
CA ASN A 39 -6.53 5.57 21.91
C ASN A 39 -5.57 5.86 20.74
N LEU A 40 -5.06 7.09 20.66
CA LEU A 40 -4.12 7.52 19.61
C LEU A 40 -2.90 6.61 19.52
N TYR A 41 -2.40 6.13 20.65
CA TYR A 41 -1.25 5.24 20.69
C TYR A 41 -1.52 3.95 19.92
N VAL A 42 -2.69 3.35 20.13
CA VAL A 42 -3.09 2.10 19.45
C VAL A 42 -3.29 2.33 17.95
N VAL A 43 -3.97 3.41 17.57
CA VAL A 43 -4.18 3.75 16.15
C VAL A 43 -2.85 3.97 15.44
N ARG A 44 -1.93 4.68 16.09
CA ARG A 44 -0.61 4.99 15.54
C ARG A 44 0.25 3.74 15.41
N LEU A 45 0.24 2.86 16.43
CA LEU A 45 0.91 1.58 16.37
C LEU A 45 0.41 0.74 15.18
N ILE A 46 -0.90 0.60 15.03
CA ILE A 46 -1.50 -0.15 13.91
C ILE A 46 -1.12 0.48 12.57
N HIS A 47 -1.20 1.80 12.46
CA HIS A 47 -0.87 2.53 11.23
C HIS A 47 0.60 2.32 10.83
N ASP A 48 1.53 2.49 11.76
CA ASP A 48 2.96 2.42 11.47
C ASP A 48 3.37 0.99 11.06
N TRP A 49 2.89 -0.04 11.76
CA TRP A 49 3.15 -1.44 11.38
C TRP A 49 2.47 -1.83 10.06
N SER A 50 1.22 -1.42 9.85
CA SER A 50 0.52 -1.67 8.58
C SER A 50 1.22 -0.96 7.42
N GLY A 51 1.77 0.23 7.66
CA GLY A 51 2.56 0.99 6.69
C GLY A 51 3.85 0.28 6.30
N ILE A 52 4.56 -0.33 7.26
CA ILE A 52 5.75 -1.14 6.98
C ILE A 52 5.40 -2.36 6.12
N ILE A 53 4.32 -3.07 6.45
CA ILE A 53 3.86 -4.24 5.67
C ILE A 53 3.48 -3.80 4.25
N MET A 54 2.73 -2.70 4.12
CA MET A 54 2.35 -2.14 2.83
C MET A 54 3.59 -1.75 2.00
N ALA A 55 4.58 -1.10 2.60
CA ALA A 55 5.82 -0.74 1.91
C ALA A 55 6.57 -1.98 1.37
N ALA A 56 6.66 -3.04 2.17
CA ALA A 56 7.26 -4.29 1.72
C ALA A 56 6.48 -4.93 0.54
N LEU A 57 5.15 -4.91 0.59
CA LEU A 57 4.31 -5.41 -0.50
C LEU A 57 4.46 -4.57 -1.78
N VAL A 58 4.55 -3.24 -1.67
CA VAL A 58 4.82 -2.35 -2.81
C VAL A 58 6.16 -2.69 -3.45
N LEU A 59 7.22 -2.86 -2.65
CA LEU A 59 8.54 -3.22 -3.18
C LEU A 59 8.51 -4.56 -3.93
N LEU A 60 7.84 -5.57 -3.35
CA LEU A 60 7.66 -6.86 -3.99
C LEU A 60 6.91 -6.72 -5.33
N HIS A 61 5.80 -5.97 -5.34
CA HIS A 61 5.02 -5.69 -6.54
C HIS A 61 5.87 -4.99 -7.62
N LEU A 62 6.64 -3.96 -7.27
CA LEU A 62 7.50 -3.24 -8.22
C LEU A 62 8.56 -4.16 -8.83
N VAL A 63 9.19 -5.04 -8.04
CA VAL A 63 10.17 -6.01 -8.55
C VAL A 63 9.51 -7.03 -9.48
N MET A 64 8.32 -7.53 -9.12
CA MET A 64 7.57 -8.47 -9.94
C MET A 64 7.14 -7.87 -11.29
N HIS A 65 6.77 -6.58 -11.29
CA HIS A 65 6.30 -5.88 -12.48
C HIS A 65 7.37 -5.05 -13.19
N TRP A 66 8.65 -5.12 -12.78
CA TRP A 66 9.74 -4.27 -13.28
C TRP A 66 9.85 -4.24 -14.81
N LYS A 67 9.73 -5.40 -15.47
CA LYS A 67 9.78 -5.50 -16.94
C LYS A 67 8.65 -4.72 -17.61
N TRP A 68 7.44 -4.80 -17.04
CA TRP A 68 6.29 -4.06 -17.54
C TRP A 68 6.46 -2.56 -17.30
N ILE A 69 6.95 -2.17 -16.13
CA ILE A 69 7.22 -0.75 -15.80
C ILE A 69 8.20 -0.15 -16.82
N VAL A 70 9.35 -0.78 -17.06
CA VAL A 70 10.35 -0.28 -18.01
C VAL A 70 9.78 -0.18 -19.43
N ALA A 71 9.01 -1.19 -19.88
CA ALA A 71 8.40 -1.17 -21.20
C ALA A 71 7.36 -0.04 -21.33
N THR A 72 6.50 0.14 -20.33
CA THR A 72 5.50 1.22 -20.30
C THR A 72 6.15 2.59 -20.22
N THR A 73 7.16 2.78 -19.38
CA THR A 73 7.90 4.06 -19.27
C THR A 73 8.57 4.41 -20.60
N LYS A 74 9.26 3.46 -21.24
CA LYS A 74 9.88 3.67 -22.55
C LYS A 74 8.85 4.08 -23.60
N SER A 75 7.72 3.36 -23.69
CA SER A 75 6.64 3.67 -24.62
C SER A 75 5.98 5.03 -24.36
N PHE A 76 5.96 5.51 -23.11
CA PHE A 76 5.37 6.79 -22.75
C PHE A 76 6.25 7.97 -23.20
N PHE A 77 7.58 7.82 -23.19
CA PHE A 77 8.53 8.87 -23.59
C PHE A 77 8.96 8.81 -25.07
N GLU A 78 8.70 7.70 -25.77
CA GLU A 78 8.93 7.58 -27.22
C GLU A 78 7.79 8.18 -28.08
N LYS A 79 6.72 8.68 -27.44
CA LYS A 79 5.68 9.52 -28.06
C LYS A 79 5.95 10.99 -27.76
#